data_AF-A0AA95M7Q4-F1
#
_entry.id   AF-A0AA95M7Q4-F1
#
_cell.length_a   1.000
_cell.length_b   1.000
_cell.length_c   1.000
_cell.angle_alpha   90.00
_cell.angle_beta   90.00
_cell.angle_gamma   90.00
#
_symmetry.space_group_name_H-M   'P 1'
#
loop_
_entity.id
_entity.type
_entity.pdbx_description
1 polymer ?
#
loop_
_entity_poly.entity_id
_entity_poly.type
_entity_poly.pdbx_seq_one_letter_code
_entity_poly.pdbx_strand_id
1 'polypeptide(L)' 'MSLYEKLPSDFLIQFYYEVKKMISKGLVSKNMYYELGLIIASASRRGILMDKPKDFEQHIVHEVLMELSN' A
#
# COMPACT_ATOMS: atom_id res chain seq x y z
N MET A 1 -13.75 -4.34 6.48
CA MET A 1 -13.44 -4.14 5.05
C MET A 1 -12.71 -2.83 4.88
N SER A 2 -11.54 -2.83 4.25
CA SER A 2 -10.81 -1.58 3.97
C SER A 2 -11.55 -0.75 2.92
N LEU A 3 -11.26 0.56 2.84
CA LEU A 3 -11.77 1.43 1.77
C LEU A 3 -11.48 0.83 0.37
N TYR A 4 -10.28 0.31 0.19
CA TYR A 4 -9.78 -0.25 -1.07
C TYR A 4 -10.56 -1.47 -1.56
N GLU A 5 -11.11 -2.29 -0.64
CA GLU A 5 -11.94 -3.42 -1.02
C GLU A 5 -13.23 -2.99 -1.73
N LYS A 6 -13.70 -1.76 -1.48
CA LYS A 6 -14.93 -1.20 -2.05
C LYS A 6 -14.71 -0.40 -3.34
N LEU A 7 -13.47 -0.03 -3.66
CA LEU A 7 -13.17 0.79 -4.85
C LEU A 7 -13.32 -0.03 -6.14
N PRO A 8 -13.77 0.56 -7.25
CA PRO A 8 -13.63 -0.04 -8.58
C PRO A 8 -12.16 -0.38 -8.88
N SER A 9 -11.92 -1.45 -9.65
CA SER A 9 -10.56 -1.93 -9.94
C SER A 9 -9.70 -0.87 -10.63
N ASP A 10 -10.24 -0.14 -11.60
CA ASP A 10 -9.50 0.90 -12.31
C ASP A 10 -9.05 2.03 -11.37
N PHE A 11 -9.92 2.39 -10.42
CA PHE A 11 -9.62 3.41 -9.42
C PHE A 11 -8.55 2.93 -8.44
N LEU A 12 -8.64 1.67 -8.00
CA LEU A 12 -7.64 1.02 -7.15
C LEU A 12 -6.26 1.00 -7.82
N ILE A 13 -6.21 0.68 -9.12
CA ILE A 13 -4.98 0.66 -9.93
C ILE A 13 -4.39 2.06 -10.07
N GLN A 14 -5.21 3.08 -10.38
CA GLN A 14 -4.72 4.46 -10.48
C GLN A 14 -4.16 4.95 -9.14
N PHE A 15 -4.85 4.64 -8.04
CA PHE A 15 -4.42 5.03 -6.70
C PHE A 15 -3.09 4.38 -6.32
N TYR A 16 -2.89 3.09 -6.64
CA TYR A 16 -1.60 2.41 -6.52
C TYR A 16 -0.46 3.19 -7.21
N TYR A 17 -0.67 3.63 -8.46
CA TYR A 17 0.36 4.32 -9.21
C TYR A 17 0.70 5.70 -8.64
N GLU A 18 -0.29 6.46 -8.18
CA GLU A 18 -0.04 7.75 -7.55
C GLU A 18 0.69 7.60 -6.20
N VAL A 19 0.32 6.62 -5.38
CA VAL A 19 1.04 6.31 -4.12
C VAL A 19 2.49 5.90 -4.43
N LYS A 20 2.71 5.00 -5.40
CA LYS A 20 4.06 4.57 -5.81
C LYS A 20 4.90 5.73 -6.35
N LYS A 21 4.29 6.65 -7.09
CA LYS A 21 4.94 7.86 -7.61
C LYS A 21 5.31 8.82 -6.49
N MET A 22 4.45 9.01 -5.49
CA MET A 22 4.79 9.80 -4.30
C MET A 22 5.94 9.17 -3.52
N ILE A 23 5.98 7.83 -3.42
CA ILE A 23 7.12 7.08 -2.86
C ILE A 23 8.41 7.39 -3.59
N SER A 24 8.41 7.29 -4.92
CA SER A 24 9.59 7.58 -5.74
C SER A 24 10.11 9.02 -5.61
N LYS A 25 9.25 9.96 -5.22
CA LYS A 25 9.59 11.37 -5.02
C LYS A 25 10.05 11.70 -3.60
N GLY A 26 10.11 10.73 -2.69
CA GLY A 26 10.52 10.92 -1.30
C GLY A 26 9.51 11.72 -0.46
N LEU A 27 8.28 11.88 -0.92
CA LEU A 27 7.22 12.66 -0.25
C LEU A 27 6.44 11.82 0.79
N VAL A 28 7.11 10.87 1.45
CA VAL A 28 6.46 9.71 2.08
C VAL A 28 6.38 9.81 3.59
N SER A 29 5.23 9.45 4.16
CA SER A 29 5.08 9.07 5.57
C SER A 29 5.00 7.54 5.71
N LYS A 30 5.41 6.98 6.86
CA LYS A 30 5.35 5.52 7.12
C LYS A 30 3.97 4.94 6.78
N ASN A 31 2.91 5.64 7.16
CA ASN A 31 1.52 5.27 6.91
C ASN A 31 1.20 5.05 5.41
N MET A 32 1.89 5.70 4.47
CA MET A 32 1.67 5.45 3.03
C MET A 32 2.11 4.05 2.60
N TYR A 33 3.09 3.43 3.27
CA TYR A 33 3.45 2.04 3.00
C TYR A 33 2.33 1.10 3.48
N TYR A 34 1.75 1.35 4.66
CA TYR A 34 0.59 0.61 5.14
C TYR A 34 -0.59 0.67 4.17
N GLU A 35 -0.97 1.88 3.74
CA GLU A 35 -2.02 2.10 2.74
C GLU A 35 -1.70 1.37 1.43
N LEU A 36 -0.45 1.41 0.97
CA LEU A 36 0.01 0.66 -0.20
C LEU A 36 -0.15 -0.86 -0.02
N GLY A 37 0.11 -1.38 1.18
CA GLY A 37 -0.14 -2.78 1.51
C GLY A 37 -1.61 -3.17 1.42
N LEU A 38 -2.51 -2.31 1.90
CA LEU A 38 -3.95 -2.53 1.79
C LEU A 38 -4.43 -2.51 0.33
N ILE A 39 -3.86 -1.64 -0.51
CA ILE A 39 -4.14 -1.58 -1.95
C ILE A 39 -3.70 -2.87 -2.63
N ILE A 40 -2.45 -3.31 -2.41
CA ILE A 40 -1.89 -4.53 -3.02
C ILE A 40 -2.68 -5.77 -2.57
N ALA A 41 -3.03 -5.88 -1.28
CA ALA A 41 -3.85 -6.98 -0.78
C ALA A 41 -5.25 -6.99 -1.42
N SER A 42 -5.85 -5.82 -1.62
CA SER A 42 -7.17 -5.69 -2.26
C SER A 42 -7.13 -6.05 -3.74
N ALA A 43 -6.06 -5.67 -4.45
CA ALA A 43 -5.84 -6.03 -5.85
C ALA A 43 -5.59 -7.54 -6.01
N SER A 44 -4.80 -8.14 -5.12
CA SER A 44 -4.51 -9.58 -5.11
C SER A 44 -5.77 -10.44 -4.95
N ARG A 45 -6.70 -10.04 -4.06
CA ARG A 45 -8.01 -10.69 -3.91
C ARG A 45 -8.87 -10.66 -5.18
N ARG A 46 -8.57 -9.77 -6.13
CA ARG A 46 -9.25 -9.62 -7.43
C ARG A 46 -8.47 -10.27 -8.59
N GLY A 47 -7.36 -10.96 -8.30
CA GLY A 47 -6.50 -11.56 -9.31
C GLY A 47 -5.60 -10.55 -10.04
N ILE A 48 -5.41 -9.34 -9.50
CA ILE A 48 -4.57 -8.29 -10.09
C ILE A 48 -3.22 -8.31 -9.37
N LEU A 49 -2.16 -8.63 -10.11
CA LEU A 49 -0.78 -8.58 -9.62
C LEU A 49 -0.25 -7.14 -9.65
N MET A 50 0.29 -6.69 -8.51
CA MET A 50 0.94 -5.38 -8.37
C MET A 50 2.29 -5.56 -7.68
N ASP A 51 3.31 -4.90 -8.21
CA ASP A 51 4.65 -4.96 -7.64
C ASP A 51 4.76 -4.16 -6.34
N LYS A 52 5.58 -4.66 -5.43
CA LYS A 52 5.95 -3.93 -4.20
C LYS A 52 7.19 -3.06 -4.47
N PRO A 53 7.29 -1.86 -3.86
CA PRO A 53 8.56 -1.13 -3.76
C PRO A 53 9.66 -1.98 -3.08
N LYS A 54 10.93 -1.72 -3.41
CA LYS A 54 12.06 -2.54 -2.91
C LYS A 54 12.22 -2.51 -1.39
N ASP A 55 11.85 -1.39 -0.79
CA ASP A 55 11.91 -1.08 0.64
C ASP A 55 10.59 -1.37 1.37
N PHE A 56 9.58 -1.86 0.67
CA PHE A 56 8.21 -2.02 1.18
C PHE A 56 8.15 -2.82 2.49
N GLU A 57 8.79 -3.99 2.52
CA GLU A 57 8.76 -4.88 3.69
C GLU A 57 9.47 -4.26 4.90
N GLN A 58 10.48 -3.40 4.69
CA GLN A 58 11.21 -2.73 5.77
C GLN A 58 10.31 -1.74 6.51
N HIS A 59 9.46 -1.02 5.76
CA HIS A 59 8.55 -0.04 6.33
C HIS A 59 7.33 -0.67 7.00
N ILE A 60 6.74 -1.70 6.38
CA ILE A 60 5.59 -2.42 6.94
C ILE A 60 5.95 -3.12 8.25
N VAL A 61 7.07 -3.86 8.29
CA VAL A 61 7.49 -4.57 9.50
C VAL A 61 7.72 -3.57 10.64
N HIS A 62 8.34 -2.42 10.35
CA HIS A 62 8.57 -1.40 11.37
C HIS A 62 7.26 -0.79 11.91
N GLU A 63 6.27 -0.53 11.05
CA GLU A 63 4.97 0.00 11.46
C GLU A 63 4.18 -0.98 12.32
N VAL A 64 4.11 -2.25 11.90
CA VAL A 64 3.45 -3.32 12.68
C VAL A 64 4.11 -3.49 14.06
N LEU A 65 5.44 -3.45 14.13
CA LEU A 65 6.15 -3.52 15.41
C LEU A 65 5.84 -2.33 16.31
N MET A 66 5.72 -1.11 15.76
CA MET A 66 5.33 0.06 16.54
C MET A 66 3.89 -0.04 17.06
N GLU A 67 2.95 -0.57 16.26
CA GLU A 67 1.56 -0.76 16.70
C GLU A 67 1.44 -1.79 17.83
N LEU A 68 2.21 -2.88 17.78
CA LEU A 68 2.21 -3.91 18.85
C LEU A 68 2.89 -3.46 20.15
N SER A 69 3.61 -2.34 20.11
CA SER A 69 4.33 -1.77 21.26
C SER A 69 3.51 -0.74 22.04
N ASN A 70 2.29 -0.42 21.57
CA ASN A 70 1.36 0.54 22.16
C ASN A 70 0.10 -0.16 22.69
#